data_AF-A0AAP6H471-F1
#
_entry.id   AF-A0AAP6H471-F1
#
_cell.length_a   1.000
_cell.length_b   1.000
_cell.length_c   1.000
_cell.angle_alpha   90.00
_cell.angle_beta   90.00
_cell.angle_gamma   90.00
#
_symmetry.space_group_name_H-M   'P 1'
#
loop_
_entity.id
_entity.type
_entity.pdbx_description
1 polymer ?
#
loop_
_entity_poly.entity_id
_entity_poly.type
_entity_poly.pdbx_seq_one_letter_code
_entity_poly.pdbx_strand_id
1 'polypeptide(L)'
;MKSLKMLLRFAIVGGLILLLLIPLMMIKGVISEREAYRDQAYLRVAQSRAGAQTLTGPIRVVPWTDTRQVEVVDAAGTKKIETQVEQSYWLQMPSKLVVDGGMLPDERRVGLFRVPVYTWKAKVSAEFSDDDYPVKAGRVYGTPYLAVGIADVRGLVGSPDLKVDGEALTLQPGIGDVTGIGKGLHVPLQGFADNTGGMLKSSRVDLSLVLDGTRSLAVVPVGDDSRIAIRSPWPHPLFGGSFLPNERKVGEKGFDAEWAVSSLASEAQRQLRDNRDVEPETVSVELVNPVDIYTQADRASKYGILFIVLTFVGFILFELIKRLRIHPLQYLMVGLALAIFFLLLLSLSEHIPFWVAYVVSAVACIGLQAVYLSGVLRSWVRGMGFAGMLTVLYGALYGLLVSENNALLMGSLLLFAVLATAMWITRRIDWYELGAGLK
;
A
#
# COMPACT_ATOMS: atom_id res chain seq x y z
N MET A 1 50.92 28.39 0.84
CA MET A 1 49.74 29.28 1.00
C MET A 1 48.76 29.29 -0.19
N LYS A 2 49.16 28.95 -1.43
CA LYS A 2 48.26 28.99 -2.61
C LYS A 2 47.35 27.76 -2.78
N SER A 3 47.82 26.54 -2.47
CA SER A 3 46.93 25.35 -2.45
C SER A 3 45.86 25.44 -1.36
N LEU A 4 46.13 26.17 -0.26
CA LEU A 4 45.18 26.41 0.83
C LEU A 4 43.94 27.21 0.37
N LYS A 5 44.09 28.15 -0.57
CA LYS A 5 42.96 28.93 -1.11
C LYS A 5 42.05 28.09 -2.00
N MET A 6 42.62 27.18 -2.79
CA MET A 6 41.84 26.22 -3.60
C MET A 6 41.10 25.24 -2.70
N LEU A 7 41.80 24.66 -1.71
CA LEU A 7 41.21 23.76 -0.73
C LEU A 7 40.07 24.43 0.05
N LEU A 8 40.25 25.69 0.46
CA LEU A 8 39.21 26.48 1.11
C LEU A 8 37.98 26.68 0.21
N ARG A 9 38.14 26.90 -1.11
CA ARG A 9 37.00 27.02 -2.03
C ARG A 9 36.23 25.72 -2.16
N PHE A 10 36.92 24.59 -2.36
CA PHE A 10 36.27 23.28 -2.39
C PHE A 10 35.57 22.96 -1.06
N ALA A 11 36.18 23.33 0.08
CA ALA A 11 35.57 23.18 1.40
C ALA A 11 34.32 24.07 1.57
N ILE A 12 34.36 25.32 1.10
CA ILE A 12 33.18 26.21 1.10
C ILE A 12 32.06 25.61 0.26
N VAL A 13 32.36 25.14 -0.95
CA VAL A 13 31.34 24.52 -1.81
C VAL A 13 30.80 23.23 -1.20
N GLY A 14 31.66 22.37 -0.65
CA GLY A 14 31.23 21.19 0.10
C GLY A 14 30.33 21.54 1.29
N GLY A 15 30.69 22.57 2.05
CA GLY A 15 29.87 23.11 3.13
C GLY A 15 28.51 23.66 2.65
N LEU A 16 28.48 24.33 1.48
CA LEU A 16 27.23 24.79 0.87
C LEU A 16 26.35 23.63 0.41
N ILE A 17 26.92 22.57 -0.16
CA ILE A 17 26.18 21.35 -0.52
C ILE A 17 25.55 20.76 0.74
N LEU A 18 26.31 20.60 1.82
CA LEU A 18 25.79 20.10 3.10
C LEU A 18 24.69 21.00 3.65
N LEU A 19 24.87 22.33 3.58
CA LEU A 19 23.86 23.29 4.01
C LEU A 19 22.57 23.19 3.17
N LEU A 20 22.68 22.91 1.87
CA LEU A 20 21.54 22.70 0.97
C LEU A 20 20.85 21.33 1.15
N LEU A 21 21.47 20.38 1.84
CA LEU A 21 20.77 19.17 2.26
C LEU A 21 19.70 19.47 3.32
N ILE A 22 19.85 20.54 4.10
CA ILE A 22 18.86 20.96 5.10
C ILE A 22 17.49 21.25 4.46
N PRO A 23 17.36 22.19 3.50
CA PRO A 23 16.06 22.44 2.86
C PRO A 23 15.55 21.20 2.10
N LEU A 24 16.41 20.37 1.51
CA LEU A 24 15.98 19.13 0.87
C LEU A 24 15.38 18.13 1.88
N MET A 25 15.96 18.03 3.08
CA MET A 25 15.39 17.23 4.17
C MET A 25 14.06 17.80 4.67
N MET A 26 13.93 19.12 4.76
CA MET A 26 12.65 19.76 5.10
C MET A 26 11.56 19.43 4.07
N ILE A 27 11.90 19.43 2.77
CA ILE A 27 10.96 19.06 1.69
C ILE A 27 10.54 17.59 1.82
N LYS A 28 11.47 16.68 2.14
CA LYS A 28 11.13 15.28 2.47
C LYS A 28 10.18 15.19 3.66
N GLY A 29 10.39 16.01 4.68
CA GLY A 29 9.47 16.16 5.82
C GLY A 29 8.06 16.54 5.36
N VAL A 30 7.94 17.56 4.51
CA VAL A 30 6.64 17.97 3.95
C VAL A 30 5.98 16.86 3.13
N ILE A 31 6.75 16.12 2.31
CA ILE A 31 6.21 14.99 1.54
C ILE A 31 5.66 13.91 2.49
N SER A 32 6.41 13.55 3.53
CA SER A 32 5.99 12.59 4.55
C SER A 32 4.74 13.05 5.31
N GLU A 33 4.66 14.34 5.69
CA GLU A 33 3.46 14.93 6.28
C GLU A 33 2.24 14.83 5.34
N ARG A 34 2.45 15.07 4.03
CA ARG A 34 1.38 14.93 3.03
C ARG A 34 0.92 13.50 2.86
N GLU A 35 1.83 12.52 2.86
CA GLU A 35 1.49 11.09 2.87
C GLU A 35 0.68 10.73 4.12
N ALA A 36 1.10 11.21 5.30
CA ALA A 36 0.36 10.99 6.54
C ALA A 36 -1.05 11.60 6.50
N TYR A 37 -1.22 12.80 5.95
CA TYR A 37 -2.54 13.42 5.78
C TYR A 37 -3.43 12.67 4.78
N ARG A 38 -2.84 12.10 3.73
CA ARG A 38 -3.56 11.21 2.82
C ARG A 38 -4.06 9.97 3.55
N ASP A 39 -3.22 9.34 4.37
CA ASP A 39 -3.60 8.16 5.13
C ASP A 39 -4.67 8.48 6.19
N GLN A 40 -4.64 9.67 6.79
CA GLN A 40 -5.72 10.18 7.63
C GLN A 40 -7.02 10.43 6.84
N ALA A 41 -6.93 10.90 5.59
CA ALA A 41 -8.09 11.05 4.72
C ALA A 41 -8.74 9.68 4.41
N TYR A 42 -7.94 8.64 4.18
CA TYR A 42 -8.43 7.26 4.07
C TYR A 42 -9.19 6.84 5.33
N LEU A 43 -8.59 7.04 6.51
CA LEU A 43 -9.24 6.70 7.79
C LEU A 43 -10.55 7.46 7.98
N ARG A 44 -10.64 8.74 7.59
CA ARG A 44 -11.87 9.54 7.70
C ARG A 44 -12.98 9.01 6.79
N VAL A 45 -12.64 8.59 5.57
CA VAL A 45 -13.61 7.93 4.67
C VAL A 45 -14.03 6.57 5.23
N ALA A 46 -13.09 5.77 5.72
CA ALA A 46 -13.37 4.49 6.36
C ALA A 46 -14.25 4.61 7.62
N GLN A 47 -14.08 5.69 8.40
CA GLN A 47 -14.92 5.96 9.58
C GLN A 47 -16.36 6.33 9.22
N SER A 48 -16.57 6.99 8.08
CA SER A 48 -17.89 7.47 7.63
C SER A 48 -18.67 6.48 6.75
N ARG A 49 -17.97 5.53 6.11
CA ARG A 49 -18.57 4.49 5.26
C ARG A 49 -18.19 3.10 5.75
N ALA A 50 -17.05 2.60 5.32
CA ALA A 50 -16.48 1.34 5.77
C ALA A 50 -14.99 1.24 5.44
N GLY A 51 -14.25 0.51 6.25
CA GLY A 51 -12.83 0.23 6.02
C GLY A 51 -12.56 -0.74 4.85
N ALA A 52 -11.34 -1.27 4.83
CA ALA A 52 -11.01 -2.45 4.04
C ALA A 52 -11.91 -3.62 4.46
N GLN A 53 -12.35 -4.41 3.47
CA GLN A 53 -13.27 -5.51 3.72
C GLN A 53 -12.59 -6.85 3.55
N THR A 54 -12.89 -7.75 4.48
CA THR A 54 -12.58 -9.18 4.36
C THR A 54 -13.89 -9.94 4.55
N LEU A 55 -14.23 -10.79 3.58
CA LEU A 55 -15.33 -11.74 3.68
C LEU A 55 -14.79 -13.11 4.12
N THR A 56 -15.37 -13.65 5.19
CA THR A 56 -15.03 -14.99 5.71
C THR A 56 -16.30 -15.84 5.78
N GLY A 57 -16.30 -17.02 5.15
CA GLY A 57 -17.44 -17.92 5.18
C GLY A 57 -18.36 -17.82 3.96
N PRO A 58 -19.55 -18.44 4.02
CA PRO A 58 -20.25 -18.92 5.22
C PRO A 58 -19.64 -20.18 5.87
N ILE A 59 -19.81 -20.30 7.20
CA ILE A 59 -19.32 -21.43 8.03
C ILE A 59 -20.47 -21.90 8.93
N ARG A 60 -20.64 -23.21 9.12
CA ARG A 60 -21.60 -23.75 10.09
C ARG A 60 -20.93 -23.91 11.45
N VAL A 61 -21.66 -23.51 12.49
CA VAL A 61 -21.18 -23.50 13.87
C VAL A 61 -22.15 -24.26 14.75
N VAL A 62 -21.64 -25.18 15.56
CA VAL A 62 -22.41 -25.81 16.64
C VAL A 62 -21.75 -25.48 17.97
N PRO A 63 -22.32 -24.58 18.79
CA PRO A 63 -21.78 -24.29 20.12
C PRO A 63 -21.94 -25.51 21.02
N TRP A 64 -21.01 -25.74 21.93
CA TRP A 64 -21.11 -26.82 22.91
C TRP A 64 -20.54 -26.42 24.27
N THR A 65 -21.07 -27.05 25.32
CA THR A 65 -20.63 -26.90 26.70
C THR A 65 -20.26 -28.27 27.25
N ASP A 66 -19.01 -28.47 27.67
CA ASP A 66 -18.54 -29.64 28.41
C ASP A 66 -18.65 -29.37 29.90
N THR A 67 -19.34 -30.24 30.64
CA THR A 67 -19.34 -30.25 32.11
C THR A 67 -18.57 -31.47 32.59
N ARG A 68 -17.45 -31.26 33.29
CA ARG A 68 -16.65 -32.34 33.88
C ARG A 68 -16.49 -32.14 35.37
N GLN A 69 -16.64 -33.23 36.11
CA GLN A 69 -16.25 -33.28 37.52
C GLN A 69 -14.77 -33.64 37.59
N VAL A 70 -13.97 -32.75 38.15
CA VAL A 70 -12.54 -32.96 38.37
C VAL A 70 -12.25 -32.99 39.86
N GLU A 71 -11.37 -33.90 40.27
CA GLU A 71 -10.89 -33.96 41.65
C GLU A 71 -9.76 -32.93 41.80
N VAL A 72 -10.04 -31.84 42.51
CA VAL A 72 -9.07 -30.79 42.83
C VAL A 72 -8.61 -31.01 44.27
N VAL A 73 -7.29 -31.01 44.48
CA VAL A 73 -6.70 -31.07 45.82
C VAL A 73 -6.46 -29.65 46.29
N ASP A 74 -7.07 -29.29 47.42
CA ASP A 74 -6.87 -27.97 48.01
C ASP A 74 -5.45 -27.81 48.62
N ALA A 75 -5.10 -26.59 49.03
CA ALA A 75 -3.80 -26.31 49.65
C ALA A 75 -3.56 -27.06 50.98
N ALA A 76 -4.60 -27.66 51.57
CA ALA A 76 -4.55 -28.46 52.79
C ALA A 76 -4.47 -29.98 52.52
N GLY A 77 -4.45 -30.41 51.24
CA GLY A 77 -4.37 -31.82 50.85
C GLY A 77 -5.71 -32.55 50.82
N THR A 78 -6.84 -31.84 50.93
CA THR A 78 -8.18 -32.42 50.87
C THR A 78 -8.65 -32.52 49.42
N LYS A 79 -9.14 -33.71 49.04
CA LYS A 79 -9.76 -33.97 47.74
C LYS A 79 -11.16 -33.37 47.71
N LYS A 80 -11.42 -32.47 46.76
CA LYS A 80 -12.74 -31.87 46.50
C LYS A 80 -13.13 -32.11 45.06
N ILE A 81 -14.38 -32.51 44.84
CA ILE A 81 -14.95 -32.59 43.48
C ILE A 81 -15.37 -31.18 43.08
N GLU A 82 -14.73 -30.63 42.06
CA GLU A 82 -15.13 -29.37 41.44
C GLU A 82 -15.73 -29.61 40.07
N THR A 83 -16.82 -28.89 39.78
CA THR A 83 -17.45 -28.94 38.45
C THR A 83 -16.79 -27.88 37.58
N GLN A 84 -16.06 -28.30 36.56
CA GLN A 84 -15.50 -27.43 35.54
C GLN A 84 -16.42 -27.42 34.32
N VAL A 85 -16.74 -26.21 33.86
CA VAL A 85 -17.55 -25.96 32.68
C VAL A 85 -16.65 -25.34 31.61
N GLU A 86 -16.54 -26.01 30.47
CA GLU A 86 -15.77 -25.57 29.31
C GLU A 86 -16.75 -25.26 28.16
N GLN A 87 -16.65 -24.07 27.58
CA GLN A 87 -17.48 -23.64 26.46
C GLN A 87 -16.63 -23.45 25.21
N SER A 88 -17.08 -24.02 24.09
CA SER A 88 -16.42 -23.88 22.80
C SER A 88 -17.42 -24.22 21.68
N TYR A 89 -16.93 -24.47 20.48
CA TYR A 89 -17.77 -24.71 19.31
C TYR A 89 -17.15 -25.75 18.38
N TRP A 90 -18.01 -26.37 17.57
CA TRP A 90 -17.64 -27.18 16.43
C TRP A 90 -17.80 -26.33 15.17
N LEU A 91 -16.75 -26.23 14.36
CA LEU A 91 -16.79 -25.55 13.06
C LEU A 91 -16.85 -26.56 11.93
N GLN A 92 -17.76 -26.34 11.00
CA GLN A 92 -17.81 -27.04 9.74
C GLN A 92 -17.66 -26.04 8.59
N MET A 93 -16.62 -26.25 7.79
CA MET A 93 -16.33 -25.49 6.59
C MET A 93 -17.08 -26.10 5.40
N PRO A 94 -17.39 -25.33 4.33
CA PRO A 94 -18.05 -25.89 3.16
C PRO A 94 -17.11 -26.80 2.36
N SER A 95 -17.63 -27.85 1.77
CA SER A 95 -16.89 -28.69 0.81
C SER A 95 -16.59 -27.93 -0.48
N LYS A 96 -17.47 -26.99 -0.86
CA LYS A 96 -17.28 -26.11 -2.01
C LYS A 96 -17.72 -24.70 -1.68
N LEU A 97 -16.87 -23.72 -1.98
CA LEU A 97 -17.15 -22.30 -1.83
C LEU A 97 -16.98 -21.60 -3.18
N VAL A 98 -18.03 -20.97 -3.68
CA VAL A 98 -17.99 -20.17 -4.91
C VAL A 98 -18.38 -18.74 -4.57
N VAL A 99 -17.49 -17.80 -4.84
CA VAL A 99 -17.70 -16.37 -4.66
C VAL A 99 -17.57 -15.68 -6.01
N ASP A 100 -18.65 -15.11 -6.51
CA ASP A 100 -18.65 -14.28 -7.72
C ASP A 100 -19.08 -12.86 -7.33
N GLY A 101 -18.32 -11.84 -7.74
CA GLY A 101 -18.81 -10.49 -7.55
C GLY A 101 -18.22 -9.41 -8.46
N GLY A 102 -19.06 -8.41 -8.73
CA GLY A 102 -18.67 -7.18 -9.41
C GLY A 102 -18.33 -6.10 -8.40
N MET A 103 -17.09 -5.60 -8.42
CA MET A 103 -16.62 -4.47 -7.63
C MET A 103 -16.73 -3.19 -8.46
N LEU A 104 -17.64 -2.31 -8.07
CA LEU A 104 -17.88 -1.01 -8.71
C LEU A 104 -17.07 0.06 -8.00
N PRO A 105 -15.97 0.58 -8.58
CA PRO A 105 -15.14 1.60 -7.97
C PRO A 105 -15.82 2.97 -8.05
N ASP A 106 -15.54 3.80 -7.06
CA ASP A 106 -15.91 5.21 -6.96
C ASP A 106 -14.80 5.97 -6.23
N GLU A 107 -14.80 7.29 -6.25
CA GLU A 107 -13.80 8.11 -5.56
C GLU A 107 -14.45 9.06 -4.57
N ARG A 108 -13.88 9.14 -3.35
CA ARG A 108 -14.28 10.13 -2.34
C ARG A 108 -13.18 11.15 -2.13
N ARG A 109 -13.58 12.40 -1.94
CA ARG A 109 -12.65 13.51 -1.72
C ARG A 109 -12.67 13.95 -0.27
N VAL A 110 -11.48 14.08 0.31
CA VAL A 110 -11.26 14.70 1.62
C VAL A 110 -10.20 15.78 1.43
N GLY A 111 -10.62 17.04 1.33
CA GLY A 111 -9.74 18.12 0.90
C GLY A 111 -9.21 17.87 -0.51
N LEU A 112 -7.89 17.82 -0.65
CA LEU A 112 -7.17 17.54 -1.90
C LEU A 112 -6.97 16.04 -2.19
N PHE A 113 -7.20 15.17 -1.20
CA PHE A 113 -6.96 13.74 -1.32
C PHE A 113 -8.14 13.03 -1.97
N ARG A 114 -7.84 12.11 -2.88
CA ARG A 114 -8.80 11.18 -3.48
C ARG A 114 -8.61 9.81 -2.86
N VAL A 115 -9.69 9.24 -2.35
CA VAL A 115 -9.75 7.95 -1.69
C VAL A 115 -10.60 7.02 -2.56
N PRO A 116 -9.98 6.00 -3.19
CA PRO A 116 -10.72 4.94 -3.87
C PRO A 116 -11.63 4.20 -2.89
N VAL A 117 -12.90 4.15 -3.23
CA VAL A 117 -13.92 3.35 -2.54
C VAL A 117 -14.56 2.42 -3.56
N TYR A 118 -15.28 1.41 -3.08
CA TYR A 118 -16.03 0.54 -3.96
C TYR A 118 -17.33 0.07 -3.34
N THR A 119 -18.24 -0.36 -4.21
CA THR A 119 -19.40 -1.17 -3.86
C THR A 119 -19.23 -2.54 -4.51
N TRP A 120 -19.09 -3.57 -3.71
CA TRP A 120 -18.96 -4.95 -4.16
C TRP A 120 -20.30 -5.66 -4.08
N LYS A 121 -20.80 -6.12 -5.23
CA LYS A 121 -22.01 -6.94 -5.32
C LYS A 121 -21.58 -8.40 -5.42
N ALA A 122 -21.76 -9.15 -4.34
CA ALA A 122 -21.30 -10.52 -4.22
C ALA A 122 -22.46 -11.52 -4.24
N LYS A 123 -22.24 -12.64 -4.91
CA LYS A 123 -23.01 -13.87 -4.83
C LYS A 123 -22.08 -14.95 -4.30
N VAL A 124 -22.44 -15.50 -3.15
CA VAL A 124 -21.68 -16.54 -2.45
C VAL A 124 -22.54 -17.79 -2.43
N SER A 125 -22.04 -18.88 -3.00
CA SER A 125 -22.65 -20.20 -2.95
C SER A 125 -21.73 -21.12 -2.17
N ALA A 126 -22.26 -21.80 -1.17
CA ALA A 126 -21.53 -22.77 -0.37
C ALA A 126 -22.29 -24.08 -0.29
N GLU A 127 -21.59 -25.19 -0.51
CA GLU A 127 -22.11 -26.54 -0.34
C GLU A 127 -21.44 -27.15 0.88
N PHE A 128 -22.23 -27.75 1.75
CA PHE A 128 -21.72 -28.48 2.91
C PHE A 128 -22.09 -29.96 2.80
N SER A 129 -21.16 -30.84 3.16
CA SER A 129 -21.41 -32.27 3.28
C SER A 129 -22.16 -32.61 4.58
N ASP A 130 -22.62 -33.85 4.68
CA ASP A 130 -22.95 -34.40 5.99
C ASP A 130 -21.72 -34.32 6.92
N ASP A 131 -21.94 -33.92 8.17
CA ASP A 131 -20.91 -33.86 9.21
C ASP A 131 -21.48 -34.29 10.56
N ASP A 132 -20.86 -35.31 11.13
CA ASP A 132 -21.27 -35.92 12.39
C ASP A 132 -20.48 -35.26 13.52
N TYR A 133 -21.17 -34.52 14.39
CA TYR A 133 -20.53 -33.95 15.57
C TYR A 133 -20.65 -34.93 16.75
N PRO A 134 -19.52 -35.31 17.37
CA PRO A 134 -19.44 -36.55 18.16
C PRO A 134 -20.20 -36.46 19.48
N VAL A 135 -20.94 -37.52 19.83
CA VAL A 135 -21.50 -37.68 21.17
C VAL A 135 -20.36 -37.83 22.18
N LYS A 136 -20.29 -36.94 23.16
CA LYS A 136 -19.26 -36.96 24.21
C LYS A 136 -19.89 -36.83 25.59
N ALA A 137 -19.48 -37.67 26.53
CA ALA A 137 -20.00 -37.65 27.89
C ALA A 137 -19.80 -36.27 28.55
N GLY A 138 -20.87 -35.69 29.09
CA GLY A 138 -20.87 -34.36 29.70
C GLY A 138 -20.94 -33.18 28.72
N ARG A 139 -20.98 -33.44 27.40
CA ARG A 139 -21.15 -32.40 26.37
C ARG A 139 -22.61 -32.15 26.08
N VAL A 140 -23.00 -30.88 26.06
CA VAL A 140 -24.30 -30.42 25.58
C VAL A 140 -24.07 -29.46 24.43
N TYR A 141 -24.63 -29.77 23.26
CA TYR A 141 -24.65 -28.95 22.07
C TYR A 141 -25.81 -27.96 22.12
N GLY A 142 -25.54 -26.72 21.74
CA GLY A 142 -26.55 -25.67 21.55
C GLY A 142 -27.08 -25.63 20.12
N THR A 143 -27.91 -24.64 19.83
CA THR A 143 -28.52 -24.47 18.50
C THR A 143 -27.46 -24.17 17.44
N PRO A 144 -27.35 -24.97 16.37
CA PRO A 144 -26.48 -24.66 15.25
C PRO A 144 -26.88 -23.37 14.55
N TYR A 145 -25.88 -22.67 14.01
CA TYR A 145 -26.09 -21.47 13.22
C TYR A 145 -25.07 -21.38 12.09
N LEU A 146 -25.42 -20.61 11.07
CA LEU A 146 -24.50 -20.22 10.00
C LEU A 146 -23.89 -18.86 10.37
N ALA A 147 -22.58 -18.72 10.24
CA ALA A 147 -21.85 -17.48 10.47
C ALA A 147 -21.17 -17.00 9.18
N VAL A 148 -21.21 -15.68 8.94
CA VAL A 148 -20.55 -14.99 7.83
C VAL A 148 -19.76 -13.82 8.42
N GLY A 149 -18.44 -13.88 8.32
CA GLY A 149 -17.52 -12.83 8.74
C GLY A 149 -17.44 -11.70 7.72
N ILE A 150 -17.52 -10.47 8.22
CA ILE A 150 -17.37 -9.22 7.48
C ILE A 150 -16.51 -8.29 8.35
N ALA A 151 -15.33 -7.91 7.86
CA ALA A 151 -14.39 -7.08 8.62
C ALA A 151 -15.03 -5.79 9.17
N ASP A 152 -15.81 -5.09 8.34
CA ASP A 152 -16.55 -3.89 8.75
C ASP A 152 -18.02 -3.96 8.30
N VAL A 153 -18.88 -4.46 9.20
CA VAL A 153 -20.33 -4.60 8.97
C VAL A 153 -21.04 -3.28 8.63
N ARG A 154 -20.43 -2.11 8.90
CA ARG A 154 -20.99 -0.81 8.49
C ARG A 154 -21.03 -0.63 6.98
N GLY A 155 -20.22 -1.39 6.24
CA GLY A 155 -20.23 -1.40 4.79
C GLY A 155 -21.41 -2.16 4.18
N LEU A 156 -22.18 -2.90 4.97
CA LEU A 156 -23.30 -3.66 4.44
C LEU A 156 -24.40 -2.72 3.92
N VAL A 157 -24.72 -2.82 2.64
CA VAL A 157 -25.75 -1.99 2.01
C VAL A 157 -27.05 -2.78 1.88
N GLY A 158 -28.08 -2.33 2.60
CA GLY A 158 -29.37 -3.02 2.65
C GLY A 158 -29.30 -4.32 3.45
N SER A 159 -30.29 -5.20 3.23
CA SER A 159 -30.37 -6.50 3.88
C SER A 159 -29.89 -7.58 2.92
N PRO A 160 -28.86 -8.38 3.27
CA PRO A 160 -28.46 -9.52 2.45
C PRO A 160 -29.58 -10.55 2.31
N ASP A 161 -29.66 -11.16 1.13
CA ASP A 161 -30.58 -12.26 0.85
C ASP A 161 -29.84 -13.57 1.10
N LEU A 162 -30.24 -14.32 2.13
CA LEU A 162 -29.68 -15.62 2.45
C LEU A 162 -30.75 -16.70 2.27
N LYS A 163 -30.39 -17.75 1.53
CA LYS A 163 -31.21 -18.94 1.35
C LYS A 163 -30.44 -20.18 1.75
N VAL A 164 -31.08 -21.07 2.50
CA VAL A 164 -30.56 -22.39 2.85
C VAL A 164 -31.53 -23.40 2.27
N ASP A 165 -31.05 -24.27 1.37
CA ASP A 165 -31.86 -25.24 0.64
C ASP A 165 -33.11 -24.63 -0.04
N GLY A 166 -32.97 -23.38 -0.49
CA GLY A 166 -34.03 -22.60 -1.15
C GLY A 166 -34.96 -21.84 -0.20
N GLU A 167 -34.90 -22.10 1.12
CA GLU A 167 -35.68 -21.39 2.13
C GLU A 167 -34.97 -20.09 2.53
N ALA A 168 -35.69 -18.96 2.47
CA ALA A 168 -35.15 -17.66 2.85
C ALA A 168 -35.10 -17.55 4.39
N LEU A 169 -33.92 -17.25 4.93
CA LEU A 169 -33.72 -17.07 6.36
C LEU A 169 -33.28 -15.63 6.69
N THR A 170 -33.73 -15.13 7.84
CA THR A 170 -33.40 -13.77 8.29
C THR A 170 -32.09 -13.75 9.07
N LEU A 171 -31.09 -13.06 8.51
CA LEU A 171 -29.80 -12.81 9.16
C LEU A 171 -29.95 -11.89 10.39
N GLN A 172 -29.15 -12.17 11.40
CA GLN A 172 -29.02 -11.41 12.64
C GLN A 172 -27.61 -10.81 12.75
N PRO A 173 -27.46 -9.63 13.37
CA PRO A 173 -26.15 -9.01 13.55
C PRO A 173 -25.28 -9.82 14.52
N GLY A 174 -23.97 -9.81 14.30
CA GLY A 174 -22.99 -10.54 15.10
C GLY A 174 -22.69 -11.93 14.55
N ILE A 175 -21.71 -12.59 15.16
CA ILE A 175 -21.12 -13.89 14.74
C ILE A 175 -21.40 -15.00 15.76
N GLY A 176 -22.38 -14.80 16.65
CA GLY A 176 -22.62 -15.69 17.79
C GLY A 176 -21.38 -15.80 18.69
N ASP A 177 -21.02 -17.04 19.01
CA ASP A 177 -19.92 -17.41 19.91
C ASP A 177 -18.55 -17.57 19.19
N VAL A 178 -18.48 -17.47 17.85
CA VAL A 178 -17.25 -17.73 17.08
C VAL A 178 -16.36 -16.51 16.93
N THR A 179 -15.65 -16.15 17.99
CA THR A 179 -14.79 -14.97 18.02
C THR A 179 -13.69 -14.94 16.94
N GLY A 180 -13.22 -16.10 16.46
CA GLY A 180 -12.16 -16.21 15.43
C GLY A 180 -12.56 -15.69 14.04
N ILE A 181 -13.85 -15.51 13.76
CA ILE A 181 -14.35 -14.96 12.50
C ILE A 181 -14.43 -13.41 12.53
N GLY A 182 -14.27 -12.80 13.73
CA GLY A 182 -14.24 -11.35 13.91
C GLY A 182 -15.63 -10.73 14.08
N LYS A 183 -16.08 -9.93 13.12
CA LYS A 183 -17.42 -9.32 13.10
C LYS A 183 -18.21 -9.88 11.92
N GLY A 184 -19.52 -9.74 11.92
CA GLY A 184 -20.32 -10.30 10.83
C GLY A 184 -21.79 -10.46 11.13
N LEU A 185 -22.38 -11.45 10.46
CA LEU A 185 -23.78 -11.82 10.52
C LEU A 185 -23.91 -13.31 10.82
N HIS A 186 -25.01 -13.70 11.44
CA HIS A 186 -25.33 -15.12 11.65
C HIS A 186 -26.81 -15.39 11.47
N VAL A 187 -27.17 -16.67 11.29
CA VAL A 187 -28.57 -17.11 11.29
C VAL A 187 -28.69 -18.46 11.97
N PRO A 188 -29.63 -18.65 12.92
CA PRO A 188 -29.88 -19.97 13.49
C PRO A 188 -30.40 -20.92 12.42
N LEU A 189 -29.91 -22.15 12.44
CA LEU A 189 -30.36 -23.22 11.55
C LEU A 189 -31.40 -24.07 12.29
N GLN A 190 -32.55 -24.32 11.65
CA GLN A 190 -33.61 -25.17 12.23
C GLN A 190 -33.31 -26.65 11.96
N GLY A 191 -33.81 -27.55 12.83
CA GLY A 191 -33.90 -28.98 12.53
C GLY A 191 -32.93 -29.93 13.23
N PHE A 192 -32.29 -29.54 14.33
CA PHE A 192 -31.37 -30.40 15.08
C PHE A 192 -32.05 -30.97 16.33
N ALA A 193 -32.29 -32.29 16.33
CA ALA A 193 -33.22 -32.95 17.24
C ALA A 193 -32.64 -33.35 18.61
N ASP A 194 -31.31 -33.42 18.74
CA ASP A 194 -30.65 -33.90 19.96
C ASP A 194 -29.49 -32.97 20.37
N ASN A 195 -29.47 -32.62 21.65
CA ASN A 195 -28.47 -31.74 22.27
C ASN A 195 -27.25 -32.50 22.80
N THR A 196 -27.17 -33.82 22.60
CA THR A 196 -26.04 -34.65 23.04
C THR A 196 -25.13 -35.11 21.89
N GLY A 197 -25.61 -35.01 20.65
CA GLY A 197 -24.89 -35.30 19.41
C GLY A 197 -25.83 -35.29 18.21
N GLY A 198 -25.32 -35.42 17.00
CA GLY A 198 -26.16 -35.44 15.81
C GLY A 198 -25.40 -35.19 14.51
N MET A 199 -26.17 -35.18 13.42
CA MET A 199 -25.63 -35.01 12.07
C MET A 199 -26.10 -33.68 11.49
N LEU A 200 -25.14 -32.83 11.11
CA LEU A 200 -25.38 -31.70 10.21
C LEU A 200 -25.60 -32.26 8.81
N LYS A 201 -26.87 -32.33 8.37
CA LYS A 201 -27.18 -32.79 7.01
C LYS A 201 -26.53 -31.91 5.96
N SER A 202 -26.23 -32.48 4.80
CA SER A 202 -25.79 -31.72 3.64
C SER A 202 -26.78 -30.60 3.33
N SER A 203 -26.28 -29.40 3.09
CA SER A 203 -27.12 -28.26 2.72
C SER A 203 -26.39 -27.36 1.74
N ARG A 204 -27.17 -26.63 0.95
CA ARG A 204 -26.69 -25.58 0.06
C ARG A 204 -27.08 -24.22 0.62
N VAL A 205 -26.11 -23.31 0.65
CA VAL A 205 -26.28 -21.94 1.10
C VAL A 205 -26.01 -21.00 -0.06
N ASP A 206 -26.98 -20.16 -0.40
CA ASP A 206 -26.83 -19.09 -1.38
C ASP A 206 -27.03 -17.74 -0.67
N LEU A 207 -26.01 -16.88 -0.73
CA LEU A 207 -25.98 -15.56 -0.11
C LEU A 207 -25.72 -14.49 -1.16
N SER A 208 -26.62 -13.53 -1.29
CA SER A 208 -26.41 -12.32 -2.09
C SER A 208 -26.27 -11.11 -1.18
N LEU A 209 -25.17 -10.39 -1.29
CA LEU A 209 -24.89 -9.21 -0.48
C LEU A 209 -24.30 -8.07 -1.30
N VAL A 210 -24.45 -6.85 -0.79
CA VAL A 210 -23.80 -5.65 -1.30
C VAL A 210 -22.96 -5.06 -0.19
N LEU A 211 -21.66 -4.90 -0.44
CA LEU A 211 -20.69 -4.47 0.56
C LEU A 211 -19.90 -3.27 0.04
N ASP A 212 -20.03 -2.14 0.72
CA ASP A 212 -19.16 -1.00 0.53
C ASP A 212 -17.84 -1.19 1.29
N GLY A 213 -16.75 -0.78 0.66
CA GLY A 213 -15.42 -0.83 1.26
C GLY A 213 -14.49 0.25 0.71
N THR A 214 -13.31 0.33 1.32
CA THR A 214 -12.23 1.23 0.92
C THR A 214 -10.93 0.44 0.72
N ARG A 215 -10.07 0.91 -0.19
CA ARG A 215 -8.71 0.39 -0.45
C ARG A 215 -8.61 -1.06 -0.94
N SER A 216 -9.07 -2.04 -0.17
CA SER A 216 -8.90 -3.46 -0.46
C SER A 216 -10.16 -4.27 -0.18
N LEU A 217 -10.32 -5.34 -0.96
CA LEU A 217 -11.30 -6.40 -0.77
C LEU A 217 -10.53 -7.72 -0.65
N ALA A 218 -10.79 -8.46 0.41
CA ALA A 218 -10.23 -9.78 0.65
C ALA A 218 -11.33 -10.82 0.86
N VAL A 219 -11.03 -12.06 0.49
CA VAL A 219 -11.89 -13.22 0.73
C VAL A 219 -11.05 -14.34 1.33
N VAL A 220 -11.51 -14.93 2.42
CA VAL A 220 -10.88 -16.09 3.04
C VAL A 220 -11.36 -17.37 2.32
N PRO A 221 -10.48 -18.17 1.70
CA PRO A 221 -10.86 -19.38 0.97
C PRO A 221 -11.12 -20.53 1.95
N VAL A 222 -12.23 -20.48 2.68
CA VAL A 222 -12.53 -21.45 3.74
C VAL A 222 -13.02 -22.80 3.24
N GLY A 223 -13.43 -22.93 1.97
CA GLY A 223 -13.96 -24.18 1.44
C GLY A 223 -12.87 -25.18 1.06
N ASP A 224 -13.19 -26.49 1.08
CA ASP A 224 -12.27 -27.53 0.61
C ASP A 224 -11.84 -27.30 -0.85
N ASP A 225 -12.80 -26.86 -1.66
CA ASP A 225 -12.59 -26.27 -2.99
C ASP A 225 -13.18 -24.85 -3.05
N SER A 226 -12.32 -23.83 -3.01
CA SER A 226 -12.70 -22.42 -3.10
C SER A 226 -12.46 -21.86 -4.50
N ARG A 227 -13.51 -21.30 -5.12
CA ARG A 227 -13.47 -20.58 -6.40
C ARG A 227 -13.92 -19.14 -6.17
N ILE A 228 -13.07 -18.18 -6.47
CA ILE A 228 -13.34 -16.76 -6.22
C ILE A 228 -13.12 -16.01 -7.53
N ALA A 229 -14.11 -15.22 -7.95
CA ALA A 229 -14.07 -14.42 -9.17
C ALA A 229 -14.46 -12.98 -8.86
N ILE A 230 -13.56 -12.03 -9.16
CA ILE A 230 -13.76 -10.61 -8.90
C ILE A 230 -13.55 -9.82 -10.19
N ARG A 231 -14.55 -9.02 -10.55
CA ARG A 231 -14.55 -8.18 -11.76
C ARG A 231 -14.73 -6.73 -11.41
N SER A 232 -13.98 -5.84 -12.04
CA SER A 232 -14.11 -4.39 -11.81
C SER A 232 -13.75 -3.60 -13.06
N PRO A 233 -14.41 -2.45 -13.32
CA PRO A 233 -13.94 -1.51 -14.35
C PRO A 233 -12.67 -0.73 -13.92
N TRP A 234 -12.08 -1.01 -12.75
CA TRP A 234 -10.85 -0.35 -12.31
C TRP A 234 -9.61 -0.86 -13.08
N PRO A 235 -8.81 0.01 -13.73
CA PRO A 235 -7.73 -0.41 -14.60
C PRO A 235 -6.43 -0.83 -13.88
N HIS A 236 -6.28 -0.51 -12.60
CA HIS A 236 -5.02 -0.70 -11.86
C HIS A 236 -5.21 -1.51 -10.57
N PRO A 237 -5.57 -2.81 -10.65
CA PRO A 237 -5.62 -3.68 -9.48
C PRO A 237 -4.21 -3.99 -8.99
N LEU A 238 -4.06 -4.09 -7.67
CA LEU A 238 -2.94 -4.78 -7.04
C LEU A 238 -3.47 -6.08 -6.43
N PHE A 239 -3.00 -7.22 -6.94
CA PHE A 239 -3.35 -8.52 -6.39
C PHE A 239 -2.41 -8.86 -5.24
N GLY A 240 -2.99 -9.26 -4.11
CA GLY A 240 -2.25 -9.57 -2.89
C GLY A 240 -2.86 -10.75 -2.13
N GLY A 241 -2.56 -10.81 -0.83
CA GLY A 241 -2.91 -11.94 0.02
C GLY A 241 -1.90 -13.08 -0.11
N SER A 242 -2.29 -14.26 0.36
CA SER A 242 -1.47 -15.48 0.33
C SER A 242 -1.43 -16.13 -1.05
N PHE A 243 -2.41 -15.86 -1.92
CA PHE A 243 -2.52 -16.46 -3.25
C PHE A 243 -2.80 -15.41 -4.33
N LEU A 244 -1.98 -15.40 -5.38
CA LEU A 244 -2.24 -14.63 -6.59
C LEU A 244 -3.30 -15.32 -7.47
N PRO A 245 -4.02 -14.58 -8.33
CA PRO A 245 -5.02 -15.17 -9.22
C PRO A 245 -4.41 -16.21 -10.15
N ASN A 246 -5.11 -17.33 -10.35
CA ASN A 246 -4.76 -18.35 -11.34
C ASN A 246 -4.91 -17.80 -12.76
N GLU A 247 -5.99 -17.05 -13.00
CA GLU A 247 -6.23 -16.32 -14.25
C GLU A 247 -6.47 -14.84 -13.97
N ARG A 248 -5.90 -13.97 -14.80
CA ARG A 248 -6.16 -12.52 -14.74
C ARG A 248 -6.13 -11.87 -16.13
N LYS A 249 -7.07 -10.95 -16.35
CA LYS A 249 -7.09 -10.04 -17.50
C LYS A 249 -7.14 -8.63 -16.95
N VAL A 250 -6.13 -7.81 -17.24
CA VAL A 250 -6.04 -6.41 -16.81
C VAL A 250 -5.88 -5.53 -18.04
N GLY A 251 -6.67 -4.47 -18.14
CA GLY A 251 -6.57 -3.49 -19.21
C GLY A 251 -7.21 -2.15 -18.83
N GLU A 252 -7.23 -1.21 -19.76
CA GLU A 252 -7.76 0.15 -19.52
C GLU A 252 -9.25 0.18 -19.13
N LYS A 253 -10.00 -0.85 -19.51
CA LYS A 253 -11.43 -0.97 -19.19
C LYS A 253 -11.72 -1.65 -17.85
N GLY A 254 -10.70 -2.14 -17.15
CA GLY A 254 -10.88 -2.87 -15.91
C GLY A 254 -10.04 -4.13 -15.78
N PHE A 255 -10.42 -4.96 -14.80
CA PHE A 255 -9.85 -6.27 -14.60
C PHE A 255 -10.91 -7.36 -14.38
N ASP A 256 -10.49 -8.58 -14.68
CA ASP A 256 -11.15 -9.84 -14.34
C ASP A 256 -10.09 -10.76 -13.73
N ALA A 257 -10.39 -11.35 -12.58
CA ALA A 257 -9.46 -12.18 -11.83
C ALA A 257 -10.18 -13.35 -11.17
N GLU A 258 -9.57 -14.54 -11.31
CA GLU A 258 -10.10 -15.80 -10.79
C GLU A 258 -9.04 -16.54 -9.95
N TRP A 259 -9.48 -17.05 -8.80
CA TRP A 259 -8.70 -17.87 -7.90
C TRP A 259 -9.37 -19.23 -7.71
N ALA A 260 -8.53 -20.26 -7.64
CA ALA A 260 -8.87 -21.62 -7.31
C ALA A 260 -7.93 -22.08 -6.17
N VAL A 261 -8.46 -22.13 -4.94
CA VAL A 261 -7.70 -22.47 -3.73
C VAL A 261 -8.31 -23.73 -3.12
N SER A 262 -7.48 -24.75 -2.90
CA SER A 262 -7.86 -25.98 -2.20
C SER A 262 -7.46 -25.89 -0.72
N SER A 263 -8.24 -26.51 0.18
CA SER A 263 -7.86 -26.66 1.59
C SER A 263 -6.55 -27.41 1.81
N LEU A 264 -6.07 -28.19 0.82
CA LEU A 264 -4.75 -28.83 0.87
C LEU A 264 -3.59 -27.84 0.69
N ALA A 265 -3.87 -26.67 0.12
CA ALA A 265 -2.88 -25.62 -0.15
C ALA A 265 -3.02 -24.40 0.76
N SER A 266 -4.06 -24.34 1.60
CA SER A 266 -4.33 -23.22 2.50
C SER A 266 -4.54 -23.66 3.94
N GLU A 267 -3.93 -22.92 4.86
CA GLU A 267 -4.10 -23.11 6.31
C GLU A 267 -5.32 -22.34 6.85
N ALA A 268 -6.09 -21.66 6.01
CA ALA A 268 -7.20 -20.79 6.41
C ALA A 268 -8.23 -21.51 7.31
N GLN A 269 -8.57 -22.76 7.00
CA GLN A 269 -9.50 -23.55 7.81
C GLN A 269 -8.94 -23.83 9.21
N ARG A 270 -7.64 -24.15 9.30
CA ARG A 270 -6.97 -24.43 10.56
C ARG A 270 -6.79 -23.16 11.38
N GLN A 271 -6.40 -22.05 10.75
CA GLN A 271 -6.25 -20.75 11.41
C GLN A 271 -7.56 -20.29 12.06
N LEU A 272 -8.70 -20.52 11.40
CA LEU A 272 -10.02 -20.22 11.98
C LEU A 272 -10.43 -21.15 13.13
N ARG A 273 -9.89 -22.39 13.18
CA ARG A 273 -10.17 -23.35 14.27
C ARG A 273 -9.26 -23.13 15.48
N ASP A 274 -7.96 -22.94 15.24
CA ASP A 274 -6.92 -22.97 16.28
C ASP A 274 -6.57 -21.57 16.84
N ASN A 275 -6.83 -20.49 16.10
CA ASN A 275 -6.14 -19.23 16.34
C ASN A 275 -7.07 -18.04 16.60
N ARG A 276 -6.94 -17.45 17.79
CA ARG A 276 -7.60 -16.18 18.15
C ARG A 276 -6.81 -14.95 17.71
N ASP A 277 -5.53 -15.11 17.33
CA ASP A 277 -4.59 -13.99 17.11
C ASP A 277 -3.90 -13.96 15.73
N VAL A 278 -4.13 -14.94 14.85
CA VAL A 278 -3.54 -14.96 13.50
C VAL A 278 -4.59 -14.65 12.45
N GLU A 279 -4.32 -13.64 11.62
CA GLU A 279 -5.18 -13.32 10.48
C GLU A 279 -5.17 -14.49 9.47
N PRO A 280 -6.35 -14.96 9.04
CA PRO A 280 -6.43 -16.07 8.12
C PRO A 280 -5.84 -15.72 6.77
N GLU A 281 -5.31 -16.72 6.06
CA GLU A 281 -4.89 -16.56 4.68
C GLU A 281 -6.04 -16.06 3.81
N THR A 282 -5.74 -15.12 2.91
CA THR A 282 -6.75 -14.48 2.04
C THR A 282 -6.28 -14.44 0.60
N VAL A 283 -7.24 -14.33 -0.31
CA VAL A 283 -6.99 -13.72 -1.62
C VAL A 283 -7.43 -12.26 -1.53
N SER A 284 -6.67 -11.33 -2.10
CA SER A 284 -7.04 -9.92 -2.03
C SER A 284 -6.80 -9.14 -3.31
N VAL A 285 -7.60 -8.09 -3.48
CA VAL A 285 -7.44 -7.08 -4.51
C VAL A 285 -7.46 -5.71 -3.86
N GLU A 286 -6.46 -4.89 -4.16
CA GLU A 286 -6.43 -3.48 -3.79
C GLU A 286 -6.65 -2.57 -5.00
N LEU A 287 -7.40 -1.50 -4.78
CA LEU A 287 -7.58 -0.41 -5.73
C LEU A 287 -6.42 0.59 -5.57
N VAL A 288 -5.35 0.38 -6.34
CA VAL A 288 -4.19 1.26 -6.29
C VAL A 288 -4.35 2.41 -7.28
N ASN A 289 -3.93 3.59 -6.84
CA ASN A 289 -3.74 4.71 -7.74
C ASN A 289 -2.32 4.63 -8.34
N PRO A 290 -2.17 4.30 -9.64
CA PRO A 290 -0.88 3.97 -10.26
C PRO A 290 0.11 5.14 -10.28
N VAL A 291 -0.37 6.38 -10.17
CA VAL A 291 0.43 7.60 -10.15
C VAL A 291 0.25 8.25 -8.79
N ASP A 292 0.78 7.62 -7.75
CA ASP A 292 0.82 8.24 -6.44
C ASP A 292 1.84 9.37 -6.46
N ILE A 293 1.35 10.60 -6.66
CA ILE A 293 2.17 11.82 -6.77
C ILE A 293 3.15 12.00 -5.61
N TYR A 294 2.82 11.48 -4.42
CA TYR A 294 3.67 11.58 -3.24
C TYR A 294 4.85 10.62 -3.33
N THR A 295 4.64 9.38 -3.79
CA THR A 295 5.75 8.45 -4.05
C THR A 295 6.69 8.97 -5.14
N GLN A 296 6.14 9.62 -6.17
CA GLN A 296 6.94 10.23 -7.24
C GLN A 296 7.71 11.46 -6.73
N ALA A 297 7.10 12.28 -5.88
CA ALA A 297 7.76 13.40 -5.23
C ALA A 297 8.86 12.94 -4.24
N ASP A 298 8.62 11.88 -3.47
CA ASP A 298 9.62 11.28 -2.58
C ASP A 298 10.82 10.79 -3.38
N ARG A 299 10.60 10.02 -4.46
CA ARG A 299 11.66 9.59 -5.39
C ARG A 299 12.41 10.80 -5.97
N ALA A 300 11.70 11.82 -6.43
CA ALA A 300 12.32 13.04 -6.96
C ALA A 300 13.23 13.72 -5.93
N SER A 301 12.76 13.84 -4.68
CA SER A 301 13.54 14.44 -3.60
C SER A 301 14.77 13.60 -3.22
N LYS A 302 14.69 12.26 -3.29
CA LYS A 302 15.82 11.35 -3.08
C LYS A 302 16.89 11.56 -4.16
N TYR A 303 16.48 11.68 -5.42
CA TYR A 303 17.38 12.04 -6.51
C TYR A 303 17.84 13.51 -6.47
N GLY A 304 17.17 14.37 -5.70
CA GLY A 304 17.55 15.77 -5.50
C GLY A 304 18.95 15.96 -4.94
N ILE A 305 19.46 15.01 -4.14
CA ILE A 305 20.85 15.04 -3.65
C ILE A 305 21.82 14.95 -4.83
N LEU A 306 21.63 13.94 -5.69
CA LEU A 306 22.43 13.75 -6.89
C LEU A 306 22.35 15.00 -7.77
N PHE A 307 21.16 15.55 -7.92
CA PHE A 307 20.89 16.74 -8.72
C PHE A 307 21.67 17.98 -8.23
N ILE A 308 21.68 18.24 -6.92
CA ILE A 308 22.47 19.33 -6.31
C ILE A 308 23.96 19.08 -6.54
N VAL A 309 24.47 17.89 -6.19
CA VAL A 309 25.90 17.57 -6.34
C VAL A 309 26.36 17.75 -7.78
N LEU A 310 25.59 17.24 -8.74
CA LEU A 310 25.96 17.26 -10.15
C LEU A 310 25.94 18.67 -10.74
N THR A 311 24.97 19.49 -10.32
CA THR A 311 24.90 20.90 -10.72
C THR A 311 26.10 21.68 -10.19
N PHE A 312 26.49 21.46 -8.94
CA PHE A 312 27.64 22.11 -8.32
C PHE A 312 28.98 21.65 -8.92
N VAL A 313 29.13 20.36 -9.23
CA VAL A 313 30.28 19.86 -10.00
C VAL A 313 30.37 20.56 -11.36
N GLY A 314 29.23 20.73 -12.05
CA GLY A 314 29.15 21.50 -13.28
C GLY A 314 29.67 22.94 -13.13
N PHE A 315 29.22 23.64 -12.09
CA PHE A 315 29.71 24.99 -11.78
C PHE A 315 31.20 25.04 -11.51
N ILE A 316 31.72 24.11 -10.70
CA ILE A 316 33.15 24.06 -10.37
C ILE A 316 33.97 23.84 -11.65
N LEU A 317 33.59 22.88 -12.49
CA LEU A 317 34.27 22.63 -13.76
C LEU A 317 34.23 23.86 -14.66
N PHE A 318 33.09 24.56 -14.73
CA PHE A 318 32.98 25.79 -15.50
C PHE A 318 33.84 26.93 -14.94
N GLU A 319 33.88 27.10 -13.62
CA GLU A 319 34.72 28.07 -12.92
C GLU A 319 36.21 27.83 -13.25
N LEU A 320 36.65 26.56 -13.18
CA LEU A 320 38.02 26.15 -13.48
C LEU A 320 38.41 26.42 -14.94
N ILE A 321 37.53 26.09 -15.89
CA ILE A 321 37.81 26.24 -17.33
C ILE A 321 37.82 27.71 -17.74
N LYS A 322 36.87 28.51 -17.24
CA LYS A 322 36.70 29.91 -17.65
C LYS A 322 37.44 30.91 -16.74
N ARG A 323 38.09 30.45 -15.66
CA ARG A 323 38.81 31.26 -14.67
C ARG A 323 37.97 32.42 -14.13
N LEU A 324 36.66 32.19 -13.97
CA LEU A 324 35.73 33.17 -13.40
C LEU A 324 35.76 33.06 -11.88
N ARG A 325 35.44 34.16 -11.17
CA ARG A 325 35.32 34.17 -9.71
C ARG A 325 33.85 34.30 -9.35
N ILE A 326 33.21 33.18 -9.04
CA ILE A 326 31.82 33.15 -8.59
C ILE A 326 31.81 33.28 -7.07
N HIS A 327 30.99 34.19 -6.53
CA HIS A 327 30.92 34.39 -5.09
C HIS A 327 30.14 33.23 -4.42
N PRO A 328 30.52 32.74 -3.23
CA PRO A 328 29.80 31.65 -2.53
C PRO A 328 28.29 31.89 -2.37
N LEU A 329 27.87 33.14 -2.18
CA LEU A 329 26.46 33.50 -2.12
C LEU A 329 25.69 33.13 -3.40
N GLN A 330 26.33 33.21 -4.57
CA GLN A 330 25.70 32.88 -5.86
C GLN A 330 25.48 31.37 -5.98
N TYR A 331 26.42 30.56 -5.49
CA TYR A 331 26.24 29.11 -5.36
C TYR A 331 25.06 28.77 -4.46
N LEU A 332 24.93 29.45 -3.32
CA LEU A 332 23.81 29.28 -2.41
C LEU A 332 22.47 29.60 -3.07
N MET A 333 22.37 30.73 -3.80
CA MET A 333 21.16 31.13 -4.50
C MET A 333 20.75 30.11 -5.57
N VAL A 334 21.71 29.59 -6.34
CA VAL A 334 21.42 28.54 -7.33
C VAL A 334 20.95 27.27 -6.64
N GLY A 335 21.64 26.83 -5.60
CA GLY A 335 21.23 25.66 -4.82
C GLY A 335 19.83 25.78 -4.21
N LEU A 336 19.48 26.97 -3.69
CA LEU A 336 18.14 27.24 -3.18
C LEU A 336 17.09 27.19 -4.29
N ALA A 337 17.40 27.69 -5.50
CA ALA A 337 16.51 27.56 -6.65
C ALA A 337 16.27 26.08 -7.03
N LEU A 338 17.29 25.21 -6.95
CA LEU A 338 17.14 23.76 -7.14
C LEU A 338 16.26 23.14 -6.04
N ALA A 339 16.35 23.60 -4.80
CA ALA A 339 15.47 23.13 -3.72
C ALA A 339 14.00 23.56 -3.97
N ILE A 340 13.78 24.81 -4.41
CA ILE A 340 12.45 25.34 -4.72
C ILE A 340 11.76 24.55 -5.84
N PHE A 341 12.51 23.99 -6.80
CA PHE A 341 11.95 23.12 -7.82
C PHE A 341 11.14 21.96 -7.22
N PHE A 342 11.62 21.31 -6.16
CA PHE A 342 10.91 20.18 -5.55
C PHE A 342 9.63 20.62 -4.82
N LEU A 343 9.63 21.82 -4.22
CA LEU A 343 8.43 22.42 -3.63
C LEU A 343 7.38 22.76 -4.69
N LEU A 344 7.81 23.38 -5.80
CA LEU A 344 6.92 23.68 -6.93
C LEU A 344 6.36 22.40 -7.55
N LEU A 345 7.21 21.38 -7.74
CA LEU A 345 6.81 20.08 -8.27
C LEU A 345 5.72 19.46 -7.40
N LEU A 346 5.92 19.41 -6.08
CA LEU A 346 4.94 18.86 -5.13
C LEU A 346 3.63 19.66 -5.18
N SER A 347 3.69 20.99 -5.00
CA SER A 347 2.50 21.84 -4.93
C SER A 347 1.69 21.85 -6.23
N LEU A 348 2.35 21.87 -7.40
CA LEU A 348 1.66 21.79 -8.68
C LEU A 348 1.09 20.39 -8.94
N SER A 349 1.79 19.32 -8.56
CA SER A 349 1.32 17.95 -8.77
C SER A 349 0.04 17.62 -7.97
N GLU A 350 -0.26 18.38 -6.92
CA GLU A 350 -1.54 18.28 -6.20
C GLU A 350 -2.74 18.79 -7.03
N HIS A 351 -2.50 19.63 -8.03
CA HIS A 351 -3.55 20.32 -8.81
C HIS A 351 -3.61 19.89 -10.27
N ILE A 352 -2.48 19.49 -10.86
CA ILE A 352 -2.35 19.11 -12.28
C ILE A 352 -1.57 17.80 -12.42
N PRO A 353 -1.67 17.08 -13.55
CA PRO A 353 -0.93 15.83 -13.76
C PRO A 353 0.58 15.99 -13.55
N PHE A 354 1.20 15.01 -12.90
CA PHE A 354 2.60 15.06 -12.47
C PHE A 354 3.58 15.47 -13.58
N TRP A 355 3.42 14.94 -14.79
CA TRP A 355 4.32 15.26 -15.90
C TRP A 355 4.23 16.75 -16.31
N VAL A 356 3.03 17.36 -16.24
CA VAL A 356 2.84 18.79 -16.51
C VAL A 356 3.45 19.61 -15.38
N ALA A 357 3.20 19.23 -14.13
CA ALA A 357 3.80 19.87 -12.96
C ALA A 357 5.34 19.85 -13.04
N TYR A 358 5.91 18.74 -13.48
CA TYR A 358 7.34 18.57 -13.70
C TYR A 358 7.88 19.55 -14.74
N VAL A 359 7.29 19.59 -15.93
CA VAL A 359 7.73 20.47 -17.02
C VAL A 359 7.61 21.93 -16.61
N VAL A 360 6.49 22.34 -16.03
CA VAL A 360 6.27 23.73 -15.58
C VAL A 360 7.28 24.13 -14.51
N SER A 361 7.51 23.27 -13.51
CA SER A 361 8.49 23.52 -12.45
C SER A 361 9.92 23.58 -12.98
N ALA A 362 10.27 22.67 -13.89
CA ALA A 362 11.59 22.62 -14.51
C ALA A 362 11.85 23.86 -15.36
N VAL A 363 10.90 24.25 -16.23
CA VAL A 363 11.03 25.46 -17.07
C VAL A 363 11.15 26.71 -16.21
N ALA A 364 10.34 26.84 -15.16
CA ALA A 364 10.43 27.98 -14.24
C ALA A 364 11.80 28.05 -13.55
N CYS A 365 12.31 26.92 -13.05
CA CYS A 365 13.59 26.86 -12.35
C CYS A 365 14.79 27.07 -13.30
N ILE A 366 14.78 26.44 -14.48
CA ILE A 366 15.82 26.61 -15.51
C ILE A 366 15.83 28.05 -16.00
N GLY A 367 14.66 28.64 -16.29
CA GLY A 367 14.53 30.02 -16.73
C GLY A 367 15.07 31.02 -15.70
N LEU A 368 14.69 30.85 -14.43
CA LEU A 368 15.21 31.67 -13.33
C LEU A 368 16.74 31.61 -13.24
N GLN A 369 17.32 30.40 -13.32
CA GLN A 369 18.76 30.21 -13.27
C GLN A 369 19.46 30.78 -14.51
N ALA A 370 18.88 30.62 -15.70
CA ALA A 370 19.43 31.15 -16.95
C ALA A 370 19.57 32.67 -16.90
N VAL A 371 18.50 33.37 -16.49
CA VAL A 371 18.48 34.84 -16.34
C VAL A 371 19.48 35.28 -15.27
N TYR A 372 19.45 34.67 -14.09
CA TYR A 372 20.37 35.01 -12.99
C TYR A 372 21.84 34.86 -13.40
N LEU A 373 22.20 33.71 -13.97
CA LEU A 373 23.59 33.43 -14.37
C LEU A 373 24.04 34.24 -15.58
N SER A 374 23.14 34.62 -16.48
CA SER A 374 23.48 35.53 -17.58
C SER A 374 24.01 36.88 -17.04
N GLY A 375 23.41 37.40 -15.97
CA GLY A 375 23.83 38.61 -15.29
C GLY A 375 25.14 38.43 -14.53
N VAL A 376 25.25 37.35 -13.74
CA VAL A 376 26.47 37.02 -12.97
C VAL A 376 27.69 36.82 -13.87
N LEU A 377 27.52 36.13 -15.01
CA LEU A 377 28.58 35.81 -15.95
C LEU A 377 28.81 36.90 -17.00
N ARG A 378 28.02 37.99 -16.95
CA ARG A 378 27.99 39.11 -17.92
C ARG A 378 27.91 38.64 -19.37
N SER A 379 27.20 37.54 -19.64
CA SER A 379 27.10 36.94 -20.96
C SER A 379 25.87 36.05 -21.09
N TRP A 380 24.99 36.40 -22.03
CA TRP A 380 23.78 35.62 -22.34
C TRP A 380 24.10 34.22 -22.88
N VAL A 381 25.16 34.10 -23.69
CA VAL A 381 25.61 32.80 -24.24
C VAL A 381 26.03 31.84 -23.12
N ARG A 382 26.72 32.33 -22.09
CA ARG A 382 27.13 31.50 -20.94
C ARG A 382 25.93 31.09 -20.09
N GLY A 383 24.98 32.01 -19.87
CA GLY A 383 23.72 31.71 -19.18
C GLY A 383 22.90 30.64 -19.89
N MET A 384 22.74 30.74 -21.22
CA MET A 384 22.05 29.72 -22.04
C MET A 384 22.78 28.38 -22.05
N GLY A 385 24.12 28.36 -22.09
CA GLY A 385 24.88 27.13 -21.97
C GLY A 385 24.60 26.40 -20.65
N PHE A 386 24.47 27.15 -19.55
CA PHE A 386 24.10 26.60 -18.26
C PHE A 386 22.65 26.08 -18.24
N ALA A 387 21.72 26.84 -18.83
CA ALA A 387 20.33 26.41 -18.99
C ALA A 387 20.23 25.09 -19.78
N GLY A 388 21.03 24.94 -20.84
CA GLY A 388 21.13 23.69 -21.60
C GLY A 388 21.63 22.52 -20.76
N MET A 389 22.68 22.73 -19.96
CA MET A 389 23.18 21.71 -19.02
C MET A 389 22.09 21.29 -18.02
N LEU A 390 21.39 22.26 -17.40
CA LEU A 390 20.29 21.97 -16.48
C LEU A 390 19.16 21.23 -17.20
N THR A 391 18.82 21.61 -18.43
CA THR A 391 17.77 20.94 -19.23
C THR A 391 18.07 19.46 -19.42
N VAL A 392 19.33 19.12 -19.76
CA VAL A 392 19.77 17.72 -19.87
C VAL A 392 19.64 17.01 -18.51
N LEU A 393 20.02 17.68 -17.43
CA LEU A 393 19.97 17.11 -16.08
C LEU A 393 18.53 16.87 -15.60
N TYR A 394 17.61 17.82 -15.82
CA TYR A 394 16.18 17.67 -15.56
C TYR A 394 15.58 16.57 -16.47
N GLY A 395 15.94 16.52 -17.75
CA GLY A 395 15.50 15.44 -18.64
C GLY A 395 15.92 14.06 -18.12
N ALA A 396 17.18 13.92 -17.68
CA ALA A 396 17.68 12.68 -17.08
C ALA A 396 16.94 12.33 -15.77
N LEU A 397 16.68 13.32 -14.92
CA LEU A 397 15.90 13.14 -13.69
C LEU A 397 14.46 12.67 -13.99
N TYR A 398 13.80 13.23 -14.99
CA TYR A 398 12.48 12.76 -15.41
C TYR A 398 12.51 11.30 -15.89
N GLY A 399 13.53 10.94 -16.68
CA GLY A 399 13.76 9.55 -17.09
C GLY A 399 13.91 8.58 -15.91
N LEU A 400 14.62 9.00 -14.86
CA LEU A 400 14.75 8.24 -13.61
C LEU A 400 13.42 8.07 -12.87
N LEU A 401 12.56 9.10 -12.90
CA LEU A 401 11.26 9.07 -12.21
C LEU A 401 10.25 8.16 -12.90
N VAL A 402 10.24 8.14 -14.24
CA VAL A 402 9.33 7.29 -15.01
C VAL A 402 9.76 5.82 -14.95
N SER A 403 11.06 5.55 -14.84
CA SER A 403 11.61 4.19 -14.87
C SER A 403 11.67 3.55 -13.47
N GLU A 404 10.51 3.15 -12.95
CA GLU A 404 10.37 2.49 -11.64
C GLU A 404 11.29 1.27 -11.45
N ASN A 405 11.34 0.36 -12.43
CA ASN A 405 12.10 -0.89 -12.30
C ASN A 405 13.61 -0.76 -12.60
N ASN A 406 14.03 0.29 -13.33
CA ASN A 406 15.45 0.47 -13.73
C ASN A 406 16.12 1.70 -13.12
N ALA A 407 15.56 2.28 -12.06
CA ALA A 407 16.05 3.54 -11.52
C ALA A 407 17.51 3.47 -11.03
N LEU A 408 17.92 2.35 -10.42
CA LEU A 408 19.31 2.13 -10.00
C LEU A 408 20.27 2.06 -11.20
N LEU A 409 19.88 1.35 -12.25
CA LEU A 409 20.67 1.20 -13.47
C LEU A 409 20.82 2.54 -14.19
N MET A 410 19.71 3.24 -14.44
CA MET A 410 19.75 4.56 -15.07
C MET A 410 20.54 5.56 -14.22
N GLY A 411 20.40 5.51 -12.89
CA GLY A 411 21.11 6.42 -11.98
C GLY A 411 22.62 6.19 -11.98
N SER A 412 23.05 4.91 -11.95
CA SER A 412 24.47 4.56 -12.02
C SER A 412 25.09 4.87 -13.38
N LEU A 413 24.37 4.64 -14.48
CA LEU A 413 24.80 5.03 -15.83
C LEU A 413 24.92 6.56 -15.98
N LEU A 414 23.96 7.33 -15.43
CA LEU A 414 24.04 8.79 -15.42
C LEU A 414 25.27 9.27 -14.65
N LEU A 415 25.49 8.75 -13.44
CA LEU A 415 26.66 9.05 -12.63
C LEU A 415 27.97 8.69 -13.36
N PHE A 416 28.04 7.52 -13.97
CA PHE A 416 29.19 7.08 -14.76
C PHE A 416 29.45 8.00 -15.95
N ALA A 417 28.41 8.34 -16.73
CA ALA A 417 28.52 9.21 -17.89
C ALA A 417 29.02 10.62 -17.49
N VAL A 418 28.52 11.17 -16.39
CA VAL A 418 28.99 12.48 -15.93
C VAL A 418 30.40 12.42 -15.37
N LEU A 419 30.76 11.38 -14.62
CA LEU A 419 32.13 11.17 -14.16
C LEU A 419 33.10 11.03 -15.35
N ALA A 420 32.75 10.23 -16.36
CA ALA A 420 33.54 10.06 -17.58
C ALA A 420 33.72 11.38 -18.33
N THR A 421 32.65 12.18 -18.44
CA THR A 421 32.69 13.51 -19.05
C THR A 421 33.58 14.46 -18.27
N ALA A 422 33.47 14.47 -16.93
CA ALA A 422 34.31 15.28 -16.06
C ALA A 422 35.79 14.89 -16.18
N MET A 423 36.11 13.59 -16.17
CA MET A 423 37.48 13.09 -16.38
C MET A 423 38.02 13.49 -17.76
N TRP A 424 37.22 13.39 -18.81
CA TRP A 424 37.64 13.75 -20.17
C TRP A 424 37.92 15.24 -20.34
N ILE A 425 37.06 16.09 -19.78
CA ILE A 425 37.23 17.56 -19.81
C ILE A 425 38.42 17.99 -18.96
N THR A 426 38.60 17.41 -17.77
CA THR A 426 39.69 17.78 -16.86
C THR A 426 41.06 17.22 -17.24
N ARG A 427 41.14 16.25 -18.16
CA ARG A 427 42.40 15.67 -18.67
C ARG A 427 43.45 16.70 -19.10
N ARG A 428 43.02 17.83 -19.68
CA ARG A 428 43.92 18.88 -20.21
C ARG A 428 44.12 20.04 -19.24
N ILE A 429 43.61 19.94 -18.02
CA ILE A 429 43.71 20.98 -17.01
C ILE A 429 45.01 20.75 -16.22
N ASP A 430 45.92 21.72 -16.27
CA ASP A 430 47.11 21.72 -15.43
C ASP A 430 46.74 22.17 -14.01
N TRP A 431 46.57 21.20 -13.12
CA TRP A 431 46.18 21.40 -11.72
C TRP A 431 47.23 22.19 -10.91
N TYR A 432 48.50 22.14 -11.31
CA TYR A 432 49.59 22.85 -10.63
C TYR A 432 49.68 24.31 -11.08
N GLU A 433 49.48 24.61 -12.37
CA GLU A 433 49.42 25.99 -12.88
C GLU A 433 48.17 26.76 -12.42
N LEU A 434 47.03 26.10 -12.26
CA LEU A 434 45.81 26.73 -11.73
C LEU A 434 45.96 27.21 -10.28
N GLY A 435 46.81 26.55 -9.49
CA GLY A 435 47.24 27.03 -8.17
C GLY A 435 48.15 28.26 -8.25
N ALA A 436 48.84 28.49 -9.38
CA ALA A 436 49.78 29.59 -9.58
C ALA A 436 49.14 30.85 -10.20
N GLY A 437 48.12 30.70 -11.07
CA GLY A 437 47.55 31.75 -11.92
C GLY A 437 46.34 32.55 -11.39
N LEU A 438 45.82 32.25 -10.20
CA LEU A 438 44.71 33.00 -9.59
C LEU A 438 45.23 34.25 -8.83
N LYS A 439 45.55 35.32 -9.56
CA LYS A 439 45.69 36.71 -9.01
C LYS A 439 44.32 37.36 -8.86
#